data_AF-A0A2V7FXM1-F1
#
_entry.id   AF-A0A2V7FXM1-F1
#
_cell.length_a   1.000
_cell.length_b   1.000
_cell.length_c   1.000
_cell.angle_alpha   90.00
_cell.angle_beta   90.00
_cell.angle_gamma   90.00
#
_symmetry.space_group_name_H-M   'P 1'
#
loop_
_entity.id
_entity.type
_entity.pdbx_description
1 polymer ?
#
loop_
_entity_poly.entity_id
_entity_poly.type
_entity_poly.pdbx_seq_one_letter_code
_entity_poly.pdbx_strand_id
1 'polypeptide(L)'
;MFNFDNADIEIVLQATSELLVFNYVLSPEVRGKKVTVQTTGRIPVDDIFPVLLTILDVNGLAAVKSGNVYRIIAKQGAPQTPTRTIVGAEVDPALPGDEVVTVIVALKYVSAQDAVGLLRPFVPAQAALTSHRDT
;
A
#
# COMPACT_ATOMS: atom_id res chain seq x y z
N MET A 1 24.80 -3.29 5.33
CA MET A 1 24.33 -4.42 6.15
C MET A 1 23.18 -3.89 6.98
N PHE A 2 21.99 -4.48 6.85
CA PHE A 2 20.82 -4.14 7.68
C PHE A 2 20.75 -5.17 8.80
N ASN A 3 21.18 -4.79 9.99
CA ASN A 3 21.08 -5.64 11.16
C ASN A 3 20.41 -4.86 12.29
N PHE A 4 19.19 -5.29 12.62
CA PHE A 4 18.37 -4.69 13.66
C PHE A 4 17.91 -5.84 14.56
N ASP A 5 18.18 -5.74 15.85
CA ASP A 5 17.75 -6.73 16.83
C ASP A 5 16.77 -6.09 17.79
N ASN A 6 15.52 -6.56 17.76
CA ASN A 6 14.42 -6.06 18.58
C ASN A 6 14.33 -4.51 18.57
N ALA A 7 14.59 -3.92 17.40
CA ALA A 7 14.66 -2.48 17.22
C ALA A 7 13.27 -1.89 17.00
N ASP A 8 13.11 -0.62 17.37
CA ASP A 8 11.92 0.14 17.02
C ASP A 8 11.84 0.33 15.49
N ILE A 9 10.66 0.14 14.91
CA ILE A 9 10.43 0.29 13.47
C ILE A 9 10.85 1.68 12.96
N GLU A 10 10.75 2.69 13.81
CA GLU A 10 11.22 4.05 13.58
C GLU A 10 12.69 4.10 13.17
N ILE A 11 13.53 3.27 13.80
CA ILE A 11 14.98 3.24 13.53
C ILE A 11 15.23 2.66 12.13
N VAL A 12 14.49 1.62 11.76
CA VAL A 12 14.58 1.00 10.43
C VAL A 12 14.10 1.97 9.34
N LEU A 13 12.96 2.65 9.59
CA LEU A 13 12.41 3.64 8.68
C LEU A 13 13.32 4.85 8.51
N GLN A 14 13.90 5.34 9.61
CA GLN A 14 14.85 6.45 9.55
C GLN A 14 16.07 6.06 8.72
N ALA A 15 16.72 4.94 9.02
CA ALA A 15 17.90 4.47 8.29
C ALA A 15 17.65 4.26 6.79
N THR A 16 16.49 3.72 6.43
CA THR A 16 16.10 3.52 5.02
C THR A 16 15.72 4.83 4.33
N SER A 17 15.04 5.75 5.03
CA SER A 17 14.66 7.06 4.50
C SER A 17 15.84 7.97 4.20
N GLU A 18 16.88 7.94 5.04
CA GLU A 18 18.12 8.70 4.82
C GLU A 18 18.89 8.17 3.60
N LEU A 19 18.88 6.85 3.41
CA LEU A 19 19.61 6.20 2.33
C LEU A 19 18.91 6.32 0.96
N LEU A 20 17.59 6.24 0.94
CA LEU A 20 16.76 6.29 -0.27
C LEU A 20 16.14 7.68 -0.53
N VAL A 21 16.30 8.62 0.40
CA VAL A 21 15.82 10.00 0.31
C VAL A 21 14.30 10.06 0.05
N PHE A 22 13.51 9.43 0.92
CA PHE A 22 12.04 9.49 0.87
C PHE A 22 11.44 10.01 2.18
N ASN A 23 10.27 10.65 2.07
CA ASN A 23 9.52 11.11 3.24
C ASN A 23 8.54 10.02 3.70
N TYR A 24 8.36 9.88 5.02
CA TYR A 24 7.33 9.00 5.58
C TYR A 24 6.57 9.62 6.76
N VAL A 25 5.37 9.10 7.01
CA VAL A 25 4.56 9.39 8.20
C VAL A 25 4.18 8.07 8.85
N LEU A 26 4.37 7.99 10.17
CA LEU A 26 4.05 6.82 10.97
C LEU A 26 2.67 6.99 11.61
N SER A 27 1.78 6.01 11.47
CA SER A 27 0.52 5.99 12.21
C SER A 27 0.77 5.73 13.72
N PRO A 28 -0.02 6.33 14.63
CA PRO A 28 0.11 6.06 16.06
C PRO A 28 0.03 4.58 16.43
N GLU A 29 -0.76 3.79 15.70
CA GLU A 29 -1.00 2.37 15.95
C GLU A 29 0.22 1.47 15.69
N VAL A 30 1.20 1.96 14.93
CA VAL A 30 2.39 1.19 14.54
C VAL A 30 3.65 1.67 15.26
N ARG A 31 3.54 2.73 16.06
CA ARG A 31 4.63 3.33 16.83
C ARG A 31 5.16 2.33 17.86
N GLY A 32 6.49 2.23 17.98
CA GLY A 32 7.15 1.34 18.94
C GLY A 32 7.00 -0.16 18.65
N LYS A 33 6.52 -0.54 17.46
CA LYS A 33 6.56 -1.94 17.04
C LYS A 33 8.01 -2.40 16.90
N LYS A 34 8.30 -3.53 17.52
CA LYS A 34 9.62 -4.15 17.49
C LYS A 34 9.79 -5.01 16.24
N VAL A 35 10.93 -4.86 15.59
CA VAL A 35 11.31 -5.66 14.42
C VAL A 35 12.73 -6.18 14.57
N THR A 36 12.94 -7.40 14.10
CA THR A 36 14.27 -8.01 13.98
C THR A 36 14.55 -8.27 12.51
N VAL A 37 15.69 -7.79 12.03
CA VAL A 37 16.12 -7.85 10.63
C VAL A 37 17.57 -8.31 10.61
N GLN A 38 17.83 -9.41 9.90
CA GLN A 38 19.16 -9.97 9.71
C GLN A 38 19.41 -10.15 8.22
N THR A 39 20.40 -9.43 7.67
CA THR A 39 20.79 -9.57 6.26
C THR A 39 22.21 -10.10 6.14
N THR A 40 22.38 -11.24 5.46
CA THR A 40 23.68 -11.88 5.20
C THR A 40 24.29 -11.39 3.89
N GLY A 41 24.71 -10.12 3.84
CA GLY A 41 25.38 -9.57 2.66
C GLY A 41 25.27 -8.06 2.50
N ARG A 42 25.91 -7.54 1.45
CA ARG A 42 25.67 -6.17 0.98
C ARG A 42 24.38 -6.17 0.16
N ILE A 43 23.45 -5.30 0.51
CA ILE A 43 22.22 -5.08 -0.25
C ILE A 43 22.52 -3.94 -1.24
N PRO A 44 22.33 -4.16 -2.56
CA PRO A 44 22.36 -3.07 -3.55
C PRO A 44 21.37 -1.97 -3.20
N VAL A 45 21.68 -0.72 -3.52
CA VAL A 45 20.81 0.43 -3.16
C VAL A 45 19.39 0.26 -3.71
N ASP A 46 19.27 -0.28 -4.93
CA ASP A 46 18.00 -0.52 -5.60
C ASP A 46 17.11 -1.56 -4.89
N ASP A 47 17.72 -2.47 -4.12
CA ASP A 47 17.02 -3.54 -3.40
C ASP A 47 16.60 -3.14 -1.98
N ILE A 48 17.02 -1.97 -1.50
CA ILE A 48 16.77 -1.54 -0.11
C ILE A 48 15.28 -1.28 0.13
N PHE A 49 14.59 -0.67 -0.83
CA PHE A 49 13.16 -0.41 -0.69
C PHE A 49 12.33 -1.70 -0.73
N PRO A 50 12.54 -2.64 -1.66
CA PRO A 50 11.95 -3.98 -1.60
C PRO A 50 12.18 -4.72 -0.26
N VAL A 51 13.40 -4.63 0.28
CA VAL A 51 13.73 -5.23 1.59
C VAL A 51 12.93 -4.56 2.71
N LEU A 52 12.81 -3.22 2.71
CA LEU A 52 11.97 -2.50 3.66
C LEU A 52 10.51 -2.97 3.60
N LEU A 53 9.94 -3.09 2.40
CA LEU A 53 8.56 -3.55 2.22
C LEU A 53 8.37 -4.98 2.76
N THR A 54 9.35 -5.86 2.55
CA THR A 54 9.34 -7.23 3.08
C THR A 54 9.36 -7.23 4.62
N ILE A 55 10.19 -6.39 5.23
CA ILE A 55 10.25 -6.23 6.69
C ILE A 55 8.89 -5.76 7.23
N LEU A 56 8.28 -4.75 6.59
CA LEU A 56 6.96 -4.26 6.99
C LEU A 56 5.91 -5.38 6.88
N ASP A 57 5.90 -6.11 5.77
CA ASP A 57 4.90 -7.15 5.50
C ASP A 57 4.92 -8.28 6.55
N VAL A 58 6.12 -8.79 6.87
CA VAL A 58 6.30 -9.85 7.89
C VAL A 58 5.85 -9.38 9.28
N ASN A 59 5.91 -8.08 9.56
CA ASN A 59 5.50 -7.48 10.83
C ASN A 59 4.05 -6.97 10.83
N GLY A 60 3.27 -7.32 9.80
CA GLY A 60 1.87 -6.93 9.66
C GLY A 60 1.69 -5.42 9.47
N LEU A 61 2.67 -4.78 8.84
CA LEU A 61 2.69 -3.36 8.48
C LEU A 61 2.65 -3.20 6.96
N ALA A 62 2.30 -2.02 6.50
CA ALA A 62 2.32 -1.66 5.09
C ALA A 62 2.79 -0.22 4.92
N ALA A 63 3.54 0.04 3.85
CA ALA A 63 3.83 1.38 3.37
C ALA A 63 2.86 1.71 2.23
N VAL A 64 2.01 2.72 2.42
CA VAL A 64 1.07 3.19 1.39
C VAL A 64 1.51 4.56 0.91
N LYS A 65 1.73 4.70 -0.39
CA LYS A 65 2.12 5.98 -1.00
C LYS A 65 0.94 6.95 -0.97
N SER A 66 1.15 8.14 -0.43
CA SER A 66 0.17 9.23 -0.38
C SER A 66 0.85 10.52 -0.87
N GLY A 67 0.68 10.85 -2.14
CA GLY A 67 1.43 11.94 -2.78
C GLY A 67 2.94 11.69 -2.74
N ASN A 68 3.68 12.61 -2.11
CA ASN A 68 5.15 12.57 -2.01
C ASN A 68 5.65 11.91 -0.71
N VAL A 69 4.77 11.27 0.07
CA VAL A 69 5.10 10.69 1.37
C VAL A 69 4.56 9.26 1.49
N TYR A 70 5.30 8.38 2.16
CA TYR A 70 4.84 7.03 2.49
C TYR A 70 4.18 7.01 3.87
N ARG A 71 2.92 6.58 3.93
CA ARG A 71 2.22 6.33 5.20
C ARG A 71 2.50 4.91 5.65
N ILE A 72 3.09 4.75 6.82
CA ILE A 72 3.33 3.44 7.44
C ILE A 72 2.19 3.15 8.41
N ILE A 73 1.44 2.09 8.13
CA ILE A 73 0.19 1.74 8.81
C ILE A 73 0.14 0.23 9.09
N ALA A 74 -0.77 -0.20 9.96
CA ALA A 74 -1.05 -1.62 10.14
C ALA A 74 -1.65 -2.17 8.84
N LYS A 75 -1.25 -3.38 8.45
CA LYS A 75 -1.73 -4.02 7.21
C LYS A 75 -3.26 -4.16 7.17
N GLN A 76 -3.92 -4.31 8.33
CA GLN A 76 -5.38 -4.32 8.44
C GLN A 76 -6.04 -2.99 8.02
N GLY A 77 -5.34 -1.85 8.17
CA GLY A 77 -5.80 -0.53 7.73
C GLY A 77 -5.38 -0.14 6.31
N ALA A 78 -4.60 -0.98 5.62
CA ALA A 78 -4.12 -0.70 4.26
C ALA A 78 -5.22 -0.62 3.20
N PRO A 79 -6.26 -1.49 3.21
CA PRO A 79 -7.38 -1.38 2.27
C PRO A 79 -8.25 -0.13 2.49
N GLN A 80 -8.15 0.50 3.66
CA GLN A 80 -8.98 1.66 4.08
C GLN A 80 -8.28 3.01 3.81
N THR A 81 -7.05 3.00 3.29
CA THR A 81 -6.32 4.22 2.95
C THR A 81 -6.64 4.63 1.52
N PRO A 82 -6.86 5.93 1.22
CA PRO A 82 -7.11 6.39 -0.13
C PRO A 82 -5.95 5.98 -1.04
N THR A 83 -6.18 4.96 -1.85
CA THR A 83 -5.35 4.60 -2.99
C THR A 83 -5.55 5.62 -4.11
N ARG A 84 -4.63 5.66 -5.08
CA ARG A 84 -4.78 6.53 -6.26
C ARG A 84 -6.18 6.27 -6.85
N THR A 85 -7.02 7.30 -6.81
CA THR A 85 -8.38 7.24 -7.35
C THR A 85 -8.32 7.58 -8.82
N ILE A 86 -8.67 6.62 -9.66
CA ILE A 86 -8.82 6.81 -11.11
C ILE A 86 -10.28 7.06 -11.38
N VAL A 87 -10.60 8.22 -11.95
CA VAL A 87 -11.96 8.57 -12.36
C VAL A 87 -12.06 8.36 -13.86
N GLY A 88 -12.92 7.43 -14.28
CA GLY A 88 -13.07 7.02 -15.67
C GLY A 88 -12.80 5.52 -15.89
N ALA A 89 -13.12 5.04 -17.09
CA ALA A 89 -12.97 3.64 -17.46
C ALA A 89 -11.56 3.26 -17.94
N GLU A 90 -10.69 4.24 -18.14
CA GLU A 90 -9.31 4.02 -18.59
C GLU A 90 -8.39 3.81 -17.39
N VAL A 91 -7.91 2.57 -17.25
CA VAL A 91 -6.83 2.23 -16.32
C VAL A 91 -5.53 2.65 -16.99
N ASP A 92 -4.78 3.56 -16.36
CA ASP A 92 -3.49 4.06 -16.84
C ASP A 92 -2.55 2.85 -17.12
N PRO A 93 -2.11 2.62 -18.37
CA PRO A 93 -1.29 1.45 -18.71
C PRO A 93 0.10 1.49 -18.05
N ALA A 94 0.51 2.62 -17.46
CA ALA A 94 1.72 2.74 -16.66
C ALA A 94 1.58 2.22 -15.21
N LEU A 95 0.40 1.71 -14.81
CA LEU A 95 0.18 1.15 -13.48
C LEU A 95 0.97 -0.16 -13.30
N PRO A 96 1.84 -0.25 -12.28
CA PRO A 96 2.46 -1.51 -11.87
C PRO A 96 1.38 -2.55 -11.53
N GLY A 97 1.56 -3.80 -11.98
CA GLY A 97 0.57 -4.88 -11.80
C GLY A 97 0.21 -5.22 -10.35
N ASP A 98 1.05 -4.79 -9.40
CA ASP A 98 0.89 -5.06 -7.96
C ASP A 98 0.31 -3.86 -7.18
N GLU A 99 -0.06 -2.76 -7.86
CA GLU A 99 -0.62 -1.57 -7.23
C GLU A 99 -2.13 -1.70 -7.01
N VAL A 100 -2.57 -1.55 -5.75
CA VAL A 100 -3.99 -1.45 -5.42
C VAL A 100 -4.48 -0.05 -5.74
N VAL A 101 -5.52 0.08 -6.57
CA VAL A 101 -6.12 1.36 -6.95
C VAL A 101 -7.62 1.39 -6.70
N THR A 102 -8.17 2.57 -6.48
CA THR A 102 -9.63 2.77 -6.42
C THR A 102 -10.07 3.32 -7.78
N VAL A 103 -10.99 2.63 -8.46
CA VAL A 103 -11.51 3.08 -9.76
C VAL A 103 -12.97 3.49 -9.62
N ILE A 104 -13.30 4.70 -10.05
CA ILE A 104 -14.68 5.22 -10.09
C ILE A 104 -15.12 5.26 -11.55
N VAL A 105 -16.10 4.43 -11.89
CA VAL A 105 -16.68 4.35 -13.24
C VAL A 105 -18.10 4.90 -13.21
N ALA A 106 -18.31 6.03 -13.87
CA ALA A 106 -19.65 6.59 -14.07
C ALA A 106 -20.40 5.76 -15.13
N LEU A 107 -21.57 5.24 -14.76
CA LEU A 107 -22.39 4.42 -15.63
C LEU A 107 -23.44 5.26 -16.37
N LYS A 108 -23.57 5.06 -17.69
CA LYS A 108 -24.50 5.83 -18.53
C LYS A 108 -25.82 5.12 -18.83
N TYR A 109 -25.81 3.79 -18.86
CA TYR A 109 -26.91 2.99 -19.43
C TYR A 109 -27.54 1.97 -18.46
N VAL A 110 -26.86 1.69 -17.34
CA VAL A 110 -27.28 0.69 -16.35
C VAL A 110 -27.10 1.28 -14.95
N SER A 111 -27.99 0.91 -14.03
CA SER A 111 -27.88 1.36 -12.65
C SER A 111 -26.65 0.75 -11.97
N ALA A 112 -26.03 1.49 -11.04
CA ALA A 112 -24.86 0.98 -10.30
C ALA A 112 -25.16 -0.31 -9.53
N GLN A 113 -26.39 -0.51 -9.08
CA GLN A 113 -26.80 -1.71 -8.35
C GLN A 113 -26.85 -2.94 -9.26
N ASP A 114 -27.43 -2.80 -10.45
CA ASP A 114 -27.51 -3.90 -11.43
C ASP A 114 -26.11 -4.28 -11.95
N ALA A 115 -25.26 -3.28 -12.19
CA ALA A 115 -23.88 -3.50 -12.62
C ALA A 115 -23.07 -4.29 -11.58
N VAL A 116 -23.22 -3.99 -10.28
CA VAL A 116 -22.56 -4.75 -9.21
C VAL A 116 -23.00 -6.22 -9.22
N GLY A 117 -24.29 -6.48 -9.44
CA GLY A 117 -24.81 -7.86 -9.55
C GLY A 117 -24.17 -8.64 -10.69
N LEU A 118 -24.02 -8.01 -11.86
CA LEU A 118 -23.42 -8.63 -13.05
C LEU A 118 -21.92 -8.85 -12.92
N LEU A 119 -21.21 -7.94 -12.24
CA LEU A 119 -19.76 -7.98 -12.16
C LEU A 119 -19.24 -8.88 -11.04
N ARG A 120 -20.01 -9.12 -9.97
CA ARG A 120 -19.60 -9.93 -8.81
C ARG A 120 -18.84 -11.23 -9.12
N PRO A 121 -19.24 -12.05 -10.12
CA PRO A 121 -18.52 -13.30 -10.44
C PRO A 121 -17.08 -13.10 -10.93
N PHE A 122 -16.75 -11.91 -11.45
CA PHE A 122 -15.44 -11.61 -12.04
C PHE A 122 -14.48 -10.94 -11.04
N VAL A 123 -14.87 -10.88 -9.77
CA VAL A 123 -14.20 -10.10 -8.74
C VAL A 123 -13.45 -11.06 -7.83
N PRO A 124 -12.11 -10.97 -7.77
CA PRO A 124 -11.34 -11.82 -6.87
C PRO A 124 -11.70 -11.50 -5.42
N ALA A 125 -11.59 -12.48 -4.53
CA ALA A 125 -11.95 -12.34 -3.11
C ALA A 125 -11.21 -11.21 -2.37
N GLN A 126 -10.11 -10.74 -2.94
CA GLN A 126 -9.24 -9.71 -2.41
C GLN A 126 -9.67 -8.29 -2.83
N ALA A 127 -10.60 -8.16 -3.78
CA ALA A 127 -11.08 -6.90 -4.32
C ALA A 127 -12.46 -6.53 -3.74
N ALA A 128 -12.75 -5.22 -3.71
CA ALA A 128 -14.02 -4.68 -3.23
C ALA A 128 -14.73 -3.91 -4.34
N LEU A 129 -16.05 -4.08 -4.44
CA LEU A 129 -16.93 -3.30 -5.31
C LEU A 129 -18.08 -2.72 -4.52
N THR A 130 -18.31 -1.44 -4.70
CA THR A 130 -19.39 -0.68 -4.08
C THR A 130 -20.16 0.07 -5.15
N SER A 131 -21.47 0.26 -4.95
CA SER A 131 -22.31 1.08 -5.82
C SER A 131 -22.78 2.31 -5.05
N HIS A 132 -22.79 3.44 -5.73
CA HIS A 132 -23.33 4.70 -5.21
C HIS A 132 -24.33 5.27 -6.23
N ARG A 133 -25.43 5.84 -5.73
CA ARG A 133 -26.37 6.62 -6.53
C ARG A 133 -25.88 8.07 -6.51
N ASP A 134 -25.69 8.68 -7.68
CA ASP A 134 -25.58 10.13 -7.78
C ASP A 134 -26.86 10.76 -7.23
N THR A 135 -26.70 11.82 -6.42
CA THR A 135 -27.79 12.66 -5.93
C THR A 135 -28.00 13.80 -6.92
#